data_AF-A0A383CT42-F1
#
_entry.id   AF-A0A383CT42-F1
#
_cell.length_a   1.000
_cell.length_b   1.000
_cell.length_c   1.000
_cell.angle_alpha   90.00
_cell.angle_beta   90.00
_cell.angle_gamma   90.00
#
_symmetry.space_group_name_H-M   'P 1'
#
loop_
_entity.id
_entity.type
_entity.pdbx_description
1 polymer ?
#
loop_
_entity_poly.entity_id
_entity_poly.type
_entity_poly.pdbx_seq_one_letter_code
_entity_poly.pdbx_strand_id
1 'polypeptide(L)'
;MIIFLQDGKPFIFKQIRIGMLGKKFIFYKFRSMPITTTEVVSTMKKDIKITLFGKLLRRTNMDELPQFYNVLKGEMSVIGPRP
;
A
#
# COMPACT_ATOMS: atom_id res chain seq x y z
N MET A 1 -5.34 -19.04 8.32
CA MET A 1 -6.45 -18.36 9.04
C MET A 1 -5.98 -17.53 10.25
N ILE A 2 -4.70 -17.52 10.65
CA ILE A 2 -4.18 -16.70 11.78
C ILE A 2 -3.70 -15.30 11.33
N ILE A 3 -3.43 -15.14 10.03
CA ILE A 3 -2.78 -13.97 9.42
C ILE A 3 -3.68 -12.72 9.43
N PHE A 4 -5.00 -12.90 9.41
CA PHE A 4 -5.99 -11.82 9.24
C PHE A 4 -6.29 -11.01 10.52
N LEU A 5 -5.87 -11.49 11.69
CA LEU A 5 -6.20 -10.86 12.98
C LEU A 5 -5.18 -9.80 13.42
N GLN A 6 -3.94 -9.82 12.92
CA GLN A 6 -2.86 -8.97 13.45
C GLN A 6 -2.82 -7.55 12.87
N ASP A 7 -3.18 -7.34 11.61
CA ASP A 7 -3.04 -6.03 10.94
C ASP A 7 -4.32 -5.17 10.93
N GLY A 8 -5.44 -5.73 11.36
CA GLY A 8 -6.75 -5.08 11.35
C GLY A 8 -7.36 -4.96 9.94
N LYS A 9 -8.65 -5.21 9.83
CA LYS A 9 -9.42 -4.91 8.60
C LYS A 9 -9.55 -3.39 8.46
N PRO A 10 -9.41 -2.78 7.27
CA PRO A 10 -9.34 -3.38 5.93
C PRO A 10 -7.90 -3.67 5.42
N PHE A 11 -7.73 -4.82 4.76
CA PHE A 11 -6.45 -5.31 4.22
C PHE A 11 -5.89 -4.52 3.04
N ILE A 12 -6.75 -3.79 2.33
CA ILE A 12 -6.34 -2.95 1.20
C ILE A 12 -6.25 -1.51 1.68
N PHE A 13 -5.07 -0.92 1.51
CA PHE A 13 -4.85 0.51 1.61
C PHE A 13 -5.11 1.16 0.24
N LYS A 14 -5.84 2.27 0.25
CA LYS A 14 -6.19 3.04 -0.95
C LYS A 14 -5.71 4.47 -0.77
N GLN A 15 -5.02 5.01 -1.76
CA GLN A 15 -4.62 6.42 -1.79
C GLN A 15 -4.93 7.01 -3.16
N ILE A 16 -5.41 8.24 -3.24
CA ILE A 16 -5.56 8.92 -4.53
C ILE A 16 -4.19 9.43 -4.97
N ARG A 17 -3.79 9.11 -6.20
CA ARG A 17 -2.53 9.55 -6.82
C ARG A 17 -2.80 10.17 -8.18
N ILE A 18 -1.83 10.94 -8.67
CA ILE A 18 -1.88 11.56 -9.99
C ILE A 18 -1.07 10.66 -10.93
N GLY A 19 -1.73 10.13 -11.95
CA GLY A 19 -1.14 9.28 -12.98
C GLY A 19 -0.87 10.07 -14.26
N MET A 20 -0.84 9.33 -15.37
CA MET A 20 -0.55 9.87 -16.69
C MET A 20 -1.51 11.02 -17.07
N LEU A 21 -0.95 12.09 -17.66
CA LEU A 21 -1.70 13.29 -18.08
C LEU A 21 -2.48 13.99 -16.94
N GLY A 22 -2.00 13.89 -15.70
CA GLY A 22 -2.64 14.53 -14.55
C GLY A 22 -3.93 13.83 -14.08
N LYS A 23 -4.27 12.67 -14.63
CA LYS A 23 -5.49 11.94 -14.26
C LYS A 23 -5.34 11.33 -12.87
N LYS A 24 -6.33 11.58 -12.00
CA LYS A 24 -6.39 10.96 -10.68
C LYS A 24 -6.77 9.49 -10.81
N PHE A 25 -6.09 8.63 -10.06
CA PHE A 25 -6.43 7.21 -9.95
C PHE A 25 -6.27 6.72 -8.51
N ILE A 26 -6.86 5.56 -8.20
CA ILE A 26 -6.81 4.96 -6.87
C ILE A 26 -5.62 4.01 -6.82
N PHE A 27 -4.59 4.37 -6.07
CA PHE A 27 -3.43 3.54 -5.82
C PHE A 27 -3.73 2.47 -4.76
N TYR A 28 -3.67 1.20 -5.14
CA TYR A 28 -3.95 0.06 -4.25
C TYR A 28 -2.66 -0.56 -3.69
N LYS A 29 -2.64 -0.83 -2.38
CA LYS A 29 -1.58 -1.62 -1.72
C LYS A 29 -2.18 -2.53 -0.65
N PHE A 30 -1.45 -3.58 -0.26
CA PHE A 30 -1.78 -4.23 1.01
C PHE A 30 -1.35 -3.37 2.18
N ARG A 31 -2.23 -3.31 3.18
CA ARG A 31 -1.96 -2.66 4.44
C ARG A 31 -0.87 -3.45 5.17
N SER A 32 0.29 -2.82 5.35
CA SER A 32 1.42 -3.35 6.11
C SER A 32 1.60 -2.65 7.46
N MET A 33 0.68 -1.76 7.83
CA MET A 33 0.71 -0.96 9.07
C MET A 33 -0.61 -1.07 9.82
N PRO A 34 -0.61 -1.08 11.16
CA PRO A 34 -1.82 -1.16 11.96
C PRO A 34 -2.82 -0.03 11.64
N ILE A 35 -4.12 -0.28 11.80
CA ILE A 35 -5.17 0.72 11.51
C ILE A 35 -5.08 1.98 12.38
N THR A 36 -4.52 1.87 13.58
CA THR A 36 -4.27 2.98 14.52
C THR A 36 -3.19 3.95 14.01
N THR A 37 -2.51 3.60 12.93
CA THR A 37 -1.59 4.47 12.22
C THR A 37 -2.43 5.53 11.48
N THR A 38 -2.62 6.70 12.09
CA THR A 38 -3.17 7.90 11.43
C THR A 38 -2.37 8.21 10.17
N GLU A 39 -2.86 8.96 9.19
CA GLU A 39 -2.11 9.29 7.96
C GLU A 39 -0.74 9.90 8.27
N VAL A 40 0.28 9.04 8.38
CA VAL A 40 1.57 9.46 8.88
C VAL A 40 2.34 10.11 7.75
N VAL A 41 2.53 11.43 7.87
CA VAL A 41 3.59 12.18 7.18
C VAL A 41 4.88 11.39 7.37
N SER A 42 5.60 11.11 6.29
CA SER A 42 6.77 10.22 6.20
C SER A 42 7.79 10.34 7.34
N THR A 43 7.82 11.48 8.03
CA THR A 43 8.65 11.82 9.18
C THR A 43 8.34 11.02 10.46
N MET A 44 7.09 10.59 10.73
CA MET A 44 6.78 9.77 11.94
C MET A 44 6.84 8.26 11.68
N LYS A 45 7.48 7.81 10.59
CA LYS A 45 7.63 6.38 10.26
C LYS A 45 8.40 5.59 11.33
N LYS A 46 9.20 6.26 12.16
CA LYS A 46 10.14 5.62 13.08
C LYS A 46 9.45 4.91 14.26
N ASP A 47 8.30 5.41 14.70
CA ASP A 47 7.61 4.93 15.91
C ASP A 47 6.42 3.99 15.61
N ILE A 48 6.14 3.73 14.33
CA ILE A 48 5.05 2.83 13.94
C ILE A 48 5.49 1.38 14.12
N LYS A 49 4.84 0.68 15.05
CA LYS A 49 5.04 -0.78 15.23
C LYS A 49 4.44 -1.53 14.03
N ILE A 50 5.27 -1.80 13.03
CA ILE A 50 4.95 -2.69 11.90
C ILE A 50 4.94 -4.14 12.41
N THR A 51 3.88 -4.89 12.11
CA THR A 51 3.75 -6.30 12.46
C THR A 51 4.79 -7.17 11.72
N LEU A 52 5.05 -8.38 12.22
CA LEU A 52 5.93 -9.34 11.53
C LEU A 52 5.46 -9.63 10.10
N PHE A 53 4.14 -9.68 9.89
CA PHE A 53 3.56 -9.86 8.56
C PHE A 53 3.74 -8.62 7.67
N GLY A 54 3.48 -7.42 8.20
CA GLY A 54 3.76 -6.17 7.49
C GLY A 54 5.23 -6.04 7.08
N LYS A 55 6.17 -6.53 7.91
CA LYS A 55 7.60 -6.63 7.57
C LYS A 55 7.84 -7.62 6.43
N LEU A 56 7.21 -8.79 6.46
CA LEU A 56 7.34 -9.80 5.40
C LEU A 56 6.81 -9.27 4.06
N LEU A 57 5.61 -8.66 4.05
CA LEU A 57 5.01 -8.06 2.86
C LEU A 57 5.94 -7.03 2.21
N ARG A 58 6.54 -6.14 3.01
CA ARG A 58 7.49 -5.14 2.52
C ARG A 58 8.80 -5.75 2.02
N ARG A 59 9.32 -6.76 2.73
CA ARG A 59 10.56 -7.45 2.34
C ARG A 59 10.41 -8.19 1.01
N THR A 60 9.21 -8.70 0.74
CA THR A 60 8.89 -9.46 -0.47
C THR A 60 8.25 -8.59 -1.57
N ASN A 61 8.07 -7.29 -1.34
CA ASN A 61 7.28 -6.38 -2.19
C ASN A 61 5.85 -6.87 -2.48
N MET A 62 5.34 -7.80 -1.68
CA MET A 62 3.99 -8.32 -1.84
C MET A 62 2.94 -7.25 -1.53
N ASP A 63 3.28 -6.19 -0.78
CA ASP A 63 2.38 -5.06 -0.55
C ASP A 63 1.99 -4.32 -1.84
N GLU A 64 2.75 -4.50 -2.91
CA GLU A 64 2.54 -3.88 -4.21
C GLU A 64 1.71 -4.74 -5.17
N LEU A 65 1.39 -6.00 -4.83
CA LEU A 65 0.56 -6.88 -5.66
C LEU A 65 -0.78 -6.26 -6.06
N PRO A 66 -1.50 -5.50 -5.20
CA PRO A 66 -2.72 -4.83 -5.63
C PRO A 66 -2.51 -3.76 -6.71
N GLN A 67 -1.31 -3.21 -6.88
CA GLN A 67 -0.99 -2.25 -7.96
C GLN A 67 -1.05 -2.90 -9.35
N PHE A 68 -0.89 -4.23 -9.46
CA PHE A 68 -1.11 -4.93 -10.72
C PHE A 68 -2.51 -4.68 -11.27
N TYR A 69 -3.51 -4.48 -10.41
CA TYR A 69 -4.85 -4.12 -10.86
C TYR A 69 -4.90 -2.74 -11.51
N ASN A 70 -4.12 -1.76 -11.02
CA ASN A 70 -3.98 -0.45 -11.66
C ASN A 70 -3.28 -0.55 -13.02
N VAL A 71 -2.29 -1.44 -13.13
CA VAL A 71 -1.61 -1.72 -14.41
C VAL A 71 -2.58 -2.35 -15.41
N LEU A 72 -3.35 -3.35 -14.99
CA LEU A 72 -4.37 -3.99 -15.84
C LEU A 72 -5.47 -3.00 -16.29
N LYS A 73 -5.80 -2.02 -15.45
CA LYS A 73 -6.71 -0.92 -15.80
C LYS A 73 -6.10 0.14 -16.73
N GLY A 74 -4.78 0.12 -16.95
CA GLY A 74 -4.07 1.16 -17.69
C GLY A 74 -3.89 2.48 -16.93
N GLU A 75 -4.09 2.49 -15.61
CA GLU A 75 -3.87 3.67 -14.75
C GLU A 75 -2.38 3.84 -14.37
N MET A 76 -1.63 2.73 -14.37
CA MET A 76 -0.19 2.69 -14.06
C MET A 76 0.58 1.86 -15.11
N SER A 77 1.88 2.11 -15.21
CA SER A 77 2.82 1.25 -15.95
C SER A 77 3.57 0.33 -14.97
N VAL A 78 3.98 -0.86 -15.42
CA VAL A 78 4.86 -1.76 -14.66
C VAL A 78 6.21 -1.10 -14.39
N ILE A 79 6.69 -0.30 -15.33
CA ILE A 79 7.94 0.45 -15.24
C ILE A 79 7.63 1.92 -15.53
N GLY A 80 7.90 2.80 -14.57
CA GLY A 80 7.61 4.23 -14.69
C GLY A 80 7.98 5.03 -13.45
N PRO A 81 7.87 6.37 -13.50
CA PRO A 81 8.07 7.21 -12.33
C PRO A 81 7.09 6.83 -11.23
N ARG A 82 7.57 6.77 -9.99
CA ARG A 82 6.73 6.43 -8.84
C ARG A 82 5.66 7.53 -8.66
N PRO A 83 4.36 7.19 -8.69
CA PRO A 83 3.28 8.15 -8.48
C PRO A 83 3.18 8.63 -7.02
#